data_AF-R0P3I7-F1
#
_entry.id   AF-R0P3I7-F1
#
_cell.length_a   1.000
_cell.length_b   1.000
_cell.length_c   1.000
_cell.angle_alpha   90.00
_cell.angle_beta   90.00
_cell.angle_gamma   90.00
#
_symmetry.space_group_name_H-M   'P 1'
#
loop_
_entity.id
_entity.type
_entity.pdbx_description
1 polymer ?
#
loop_
_entity_poly.entity_id
_entity_poly.type
_entity_poly.pdbx_seq_one_letter_code
_entity_poly.pdbx_strand_id
1 'polypeptide(L)'
;MNLIIFIFVVFIIVVSAYVFLKAQGNLRKALVELVRALTVIFGCIARIGEFFAGVFRAMSNGLKSFDEESNLEAIKEHENQKEALAFAGRTIYSEFSALRNHDKLTKELLHNFFFDKLSGSYKIVFARFMEISEKEEIISKLKEVANSAIAENMYYVSEITSPQLAPGTGGYYISRIIFDLKSNNEQRERRLAQHTEHEHSEVDHVESVVD
;
A
#
# COMPACT_ATOMS: atom_id res chain seq x y z
N MET A 1 -19.24 -30.07 -33.76
CA MET A 1 -18.64 -31.27 -33.11
C MET A 1 -17.58 -30.79 -32.14
N ASN A 2 -17.60 -31.21 -30.87
CA ASN A 2 -16.60 -30.77 -29.88
C ASN A 2 -15.21 -31.24 -30.32
N LEU A 3 -14.21 -30.34 -30.30
CA LEU A 3 -12.84 -30.60 -30.73
C LEU A 3 -12.24 -31.83 -30.02
N ILE A 4 -12.57 -31.99 -28.73
CA ILE A 4 -12.12 -33.11 -27.91
C ILE A 4 -12.68 -34.44 -28.44
N ILE A 5 -13.96 -34.45 -28.83
CA ILE A 5 -14.64 -35.63 -29.37
C ILE A 5 -14.04 -35.99 -30.75
N PHE A 6 -13.76 -34.99 -31.59
CA PHE A 6 -13.13 -35.22 -32.89
C PHE A 6 -11.74 -35.84 -32.75
N ILE A 7 -10.89 -35.29 -31.88
CA ILE A 7 -9.54 -35.81 -31.61
C ILE A 7 -9.61 -37.25 -31.08
N PHE A 8 -10.56 -37.53 -30.18
CA PHE A 8 -10.73 -38.86 -29.61
C PHE A 8 -11.17 -39.90 -30.66
N VAL A 9 -12.09 -39.54 -31.56
CA VAL A 9 -12.53 -40.40 -32.65
C VAL A 9 -11.40 -40.69 -33.63
N VAL A 10 -10.66 -39.67 -34.06
CA VAL A 10 -9.49 -39.84 -34.95
C VAL A 10 -8.43 -40.72 -34.28
N PHE A 11 -8.19 -40.52 -32.99
CA PHE A 11 -7.25 -41.33 -32.22
C PHE A 11 -7.63 -42.81 -32.18
N ILE A 12 -8.90 -43.13 -31.90
CA ILE A 12 -9.39 -44.52 -31.91
C ILE A 12 -9.16 -45.17 -33.28
N ILE A 13 -9.47 -44.45 -34.36
CA ILE A 13 -9.31 -44.95 -35.73
C ILE A 13 -7.84 -45.25 -36.03
N VAL A 14 -6.92 -44.33 -35.70
CA VAL A 14 -5.48 -44.50 -35.96
C VAL A 14 -4.88 -45.64 -35.15
N VAL A 15 -5.21 -45.74 -33.86
CA VAL A 15 -4.71 -46.82 -32.99
C VAL A 15 -5.26 -48.18 -33.45
N SER A 16 -6.54 -48.25 -33.81
CA SER A 16 -7.16 -49.49 -34.31
C SER A 16 -6.54 -49.94 -35.64
N ALA A 17 -6.29 -49.00 -36.56
CA ALA A 17 -5.62 -49.30 -37.82
C ALA A 17 -4.18 -49.79 -37.62
N TYR A 18 -3.42 -49.17 -36.71
CA TYR A 18 -2.06 -49.59 -36.35
C TYR A 18 -2.03 -51.03 -35.80
N VAL A 19 -2.91 -51.33 -34.85
CA VAL A 19 -3.01 -52.66 -34.23
C VAL A 19 -3.42 -53.70 -35.27
N PHE A 20 -4.40 -53.39 -36.12
CA PHE A 20 -4.90 -54.31 -37.14
C PHE A 20 -3.83 -54.66 -38.19
N LEU A 21 -3.12 -53.66 -38.71
CA LEU A 21 -2.03 -53.86 -39.68
C LEU A 21 -0.90 -54.71 -39.09
N LYS A 22 -0.56 -54.49 -37.82
CA LYS A 22 0.57 -55.16 -37.17
C LYS A 22 0.24 -56.57 -36.66
N ALA A 23 -1.03 -56.83 -36.34
CA ALA A 23 -1.48 -58.13 -35.85
C ALA A 23 -1.65 -59.20 -36.96
N GLN A 24 -1.74 -58.79 -38.23
CA GLN A 24 -1.89 -59.67 -39.39
C GLN A 24 -2.95 -60.78 -39.18
N GLY A 25 -4.10 -60.43 -38.61
CA GLY A 25 -5.22 -61.36 -38.36
C GLY A 25 -5.08 -62.28 -37.14
N ASN A 26 -3.99 -62.20 -36.36
CA ASN A 26 -3.85 -62.97 -35.12
C ASN A 26 -4.32 -62.18 -33.89
N LEU A 27 -5.43 -62.62 -33.31
CA LEU A 27 -6.10 -61.97 -32.18
C LEU A 27 -5.21 -61.83 -30.93
N ARG A 28 -4.34 -62.81 -30.65
CA ARG A 28 -3.40 -62.74 -29.51
C ARG A 28 -2.32 -61.68 -29.73
N LYS A 29 -1.84 -61.52 -30.97
CA LYS A 29 -0.85 -60.47 -31.31
C LYS A 29 -1.47 -59.07 -31.29
N ALA A 30 -2.73 -58.94 -31.73
CA ALA A 30 -3.48 -57.68 -31.66
C ALA A 30 -3.59 -57.17 -30.23
N LEU A 31 -3.91 -58.06 -29.28
CA LEU A 31 -4.08 -57.71 -27.88
C LEU A 31 -2.78 -57.20 -27.24
N VAL A 32 -1.64 -57.84 -27.55
CA VAL A 32 -0.32 -57.41 -27.07
C VAL A 32 0.08 -56.05 -27.64
N GLU A 33 -0.15 -55.81 -28.94
CA GLU A 33 0.18 -54.53 -29.57
C GLU A 33 -0.72 -53.38 -29.10
N LEU A 34 -2.00 -53.67 -28.81
CA LEU A 34 -2.91 -52.69 -28.22
C LEU A 34 -2.43 -52.25 -26.83
N VAL A 35 -2.06 -53.20 -25.97
CA VAL A 35 -1.52 -52.90 -24.64
C VAL A 35 -0.24 -52.06 -24.76
N ARG A 36 0.67 -52.44 -25.66
CA ARG A 36 1.93 -51.72 -25.88
C ARG A 36 1.70 -50.28 -26.36
N ALA A 37 0.78 -50.07 -27.30
CA ALA A 37 0.41 -48.75 -27.77
C ALA A 37 -0.17 -47.89 -26.64
N LEU A 38 -1.07 -48.45 -25.84
CA LEU A 38 -1.64 -47.76 -24.68
C LEU A 38 -0.56 -47.39 -23.65
N THR A 39 0.39 -48.29 -23.34
CA THR A 39 1.49 -47.99 -22.40
C THR A 39 2.36 -46.83 -22.88
N VAL A 40 2.67 -46.75 -24.17
CA VAL A 40 3.45 -45.63 -24.74
C VAL A 40 2.69 -44.32 -24.61
N ILE A 41 1.39 -44.32 -24.90
CA ILE A 41 0.54 -43.13 -24.83
C ILE A 41 0.41 -42.63 -23.38
N PHE A 42 0.11 -43.54 -22.44
CA PHE A 42 0.06 -43.18 -21.02
C PHE A 42 1.43 -42.71 -20.49
N GLY A 43 2.54 -43.30 -20.97
CA GLY A 43 3.89 -42.84 -20.65
C GLY A 43 4.20 -41.44 -21.17
N CYS A 44 3.73 -41.09 -22.37
CA CYS A 44 3.87 -39.74 -22.92
C CYS A 44 3.02 -38.71 -22.15
N ILE A 45 1.79 -39.07 -21.76
CA ILE A 45 0.92 -38.20 -20.95
C ILE A 45 1.55 -37.94 -19.56
N ALA A 46 2.11 -38.98 -18.93
CA ALA A 46 2.79 -38.85 -17.65
C ALA A 46 4.00 -37.90 -17.71
N ARG A 47 4.84 -38.01 -18.75
CA ARG A 47 5.98 -37.10 -18.98
C ARG A 47 5.55 -35.64 -19.19
N ILE A 48 4.45 -35.43 -19.89
CA ILE A 48 3.89 -34.09 -20.07
C ILE A 48 3.39 -33.54 -18.72
N GLY A 49 2.72 -34.36 -17.92
CA GLY A 49 2.30 -33.99 -16.56
C GLY A 49 3.46 -33.61 -15.63
N GLU A 50 4.56 -34.35 -15.68
CA GLU A 50 5.78 -34.04 -14.91
C GLU A 50 6.42 -32.72 -15.35
N PHE A 51 6.46 -32.45 -16.66
CA PHE A 51 6.98 -31.19 -17.20
C PHE A 51 6.14 -29.98 -16.73
N PHE A 52 4.81 -30.07 -16.81
CA PHE A 52 3.93 -29.00 -16.32
C PHE A 52 4.03 -28.82 -14.80
N ALA A 53 4.15 -29.90 -14.02
CA ALA A 53 4.35 -29.80 -12.58
C ALA A 53 5.67 -29.09 -12.20
N GLY A 54 6.74 -29.31 -12.96
CA GLY A 54 8.01 -28.60 -12.79
C GLY A 54 7.90 -27.10 -13.08
N VAL A 55 7.21 -26.74 -14.17
CA VAL A 55 6.96 -25.33 -14.54
C VAL A 55 6.09 -24.62 -13.50
N PHE A 56 5.01 -25.26 -13.02
CA PHE A 56 4.17 -24.71 -11.96
C PHE A 56 4.93 -24.50 -10.64
N ARG A 57 5.82 -25.43 -10.25
CA ARG A 57 6.67 -25.27 -9.06
C ARG A 57 7.66 -24.12 -9.21
N ALA A 58 8.30 -23.96 -10.37
CA ALA A 58 9.21 -22.86 -10.63
C ALA A 58 8.48 -21.50 -10.60
N MET A 59 7.31 -21.39 -11.24
CA MET A 59 6.48 -20.18 -11.18
C MET A 59 5.99 -19.89 -9.76
N SER A 60 5.51 -20.91 -9.03
CA SER A 60 5.03 -20.75 -7.65
C SER A 60 6.14 -20.33 -6.69
N ASN A 61 7.36 -20.85 -6.85
CA ASN A 61 8.50 -20.44 -6.04
C ASN A 61 8.95 -19.00 -6.39
N GLY A 62 8.91 -18.61 -7.67
CA GLY A 62 9.19 -17.24 -8.09
C GLY A 62 8.15 -16.23 -7.56
N LEU A 63 6.86 -16.59 -7.60
CA LEU A 63 5.78 -15.78 -7.01
C LEU A 63 5.96 -15.60 -5.50
N LYS A 64 6.37 -16.67 -4.79
CA LYS A 64 6.64 -16.60 -3.36
C LYS A 64 7.83 -15.69 -3.03
N SER A 65 8.90 -15.70 -3.83
CA SER A 65 10.04 -14.79 -3.62
C SER A 65 9.67 -13.33 -3.89
N PHE A 66 8.83 -13.05 -4.89
CA PHE A 66 8.32 -11.70 -5.14
C PHE A 66 7.42 -11.19 -4.00
N ASP A 67 6.58 -12.07 -3.46
CA ASP A 67 5.71 -11.74 -2.32
C ASP A 67 6.55 -11.47 -1.05
N GLU A 68 7.59 -12.28 -0.79
CA GLU A 68 8.53 -12.04 0.32
C GLU A 68 9.32 -10.73 0.16
N GLU A 69 9.78 -10.42 -1.05
CA GLU A 69 10.52 -9.17 -1.35
C GLU A 69 9.63 -7.93 -1.22
N SER A 70 8.41 -7.97 -1.77
CA SER A 70 7.42 -6.89 -1.63
C SER A 70 7.01 -6.66 -0.18
N ASN A 71 6.80 -7.73 0.60
CA ASN A 71 6.51 -7.62 2.02
C ASN A 71 7.70 -7.03 2.79
N LEU A 72 8.94 -7.37 2.44
CA LEU A 72 10.13 -6.81 3.07
C LEU A 72 10.30 -5.32 2.75
N GLU A 73 10.04 -4.91 1.51
CA GLU A 73 10.05 -3.49 1.11
C GLU A 73 8.99 -2.69 1.85
N ALA A 74 7.76 -3.21 1.96
CA ALA A 74 6.69 -2.57 2.72
C ALA A 74 7.03 -2.42 4.21
N ILE A 75 7.66 -3.44 4.81
CA ILE A 75 8.12 -3.38 6.21
C ILE A 75 9.18 -2.29 6.38
N LYS A 76 10.18 -2.25 5.48
CA LYS A 76 11.26 -1.23 5.52
C LYS A 76 10.71 0.18 5.33
N GLU A 77 9.77 0.36 4.42
CA GLU A 77 9.13 1.67 4.21
C GLU A 77 8.40 2.12 5.47
N HIS A 78 7.64 1.23 6.11
CA HIS A 78 6.93 1.52 7.34
C HIS A 78 7.88 1.82 8.52
N GLU A 79 9.04 1.14 8.59
CA GLU A 79 10.06 1.42 9.59
C GLU A 79 10.73 2.78 9.35
N ASN A 80 11.10 3.09 8.10
CA ASN A 80 11.62 4.40 7.71
C ASN A 80 10.63 5.53 8.04
N GLN A 81 9.34 5.32 7.80
CA GLN A 81 8.28 6.27 8.17
C GLN A 81 8.21 6.50 9.69
N LYS A 82 8.28 5.44 10.49
CA LYS A 82 8.32 5.54 11.96
C LYS A 82 9.54 6.32 12.45
N GLU A 83 10.72 6.03 11.89
CA GLU A 83 11.95 6.72 12.24
C GLU A 83 11.90 8.20 11.85
N ALA A 84 11.39 8.52 10.66
CA ALA A 84 11.23 9.89 10.20
C ALA A 84 10.25 10.68 11.08
N LEU A 85 9.15 10.06 11.53
CA LEU A 85 8.20 10.67 12.45
C LEU A 85 8.81 10.87 13.85
N ALA A 86 9.61 9.92 14.33
CA ALA A 86 10.34 10.06 15.59
C ALA A 86 11.38 11.19 15.53
N PHE A 87 12.09 11.31 14.41
CA PHE A 87 13.02 12.40 14.16
C PHE A 87 12.31 13.76 14.12
N ALA A 88 11.20 13.86 13.37
CA ALA A 88 10.38 15.08 13.33
C ALA A 88 9.95 15.52 14.73
N GLY A 89 9.48 14.59 15.57
CA GLY A 89 9.10 14.90 16.94
C GLY A 89 10.26 15.39 17.81
N ARG A 90 11.45 14.79 17.69
CA ARG A 90 12.64 15.26 18.44
C ARG A 90 13.05 16.67 18.02
N THR A 91 13.04 16.94 16.72
CA THR A 91 13.36 18.26 16.17
C THR A 91 12.36 19.31 16.66
N ILE A 92 11.05 19.05 16.54
CA ILE A 92 9.99 19.95 17.04
C ILE A 92 10.13 20.18 18.55
N TYR A 93 10.44 19.15 19.33
CA TYR A 93 10.65 19.30 20.78
C TYR A 93 11.76 20.31 21.11
N SER A 94 12.89 20.23 20.38
CA SER A 94 14.01 21.15 20.53
C SER A 94 13.59 22.58 20.19
N GLU A 95 12.93 22.78 19.05
CA GLU A 95 12.50 24.10 18.60
C GLU A 95 11.44 24.72 19.50
N PHE A 96 10.47 23.95 19.98
CA PHE A 96 9.49 24.42 20.94
C PHE A 96 10.12 24.79 22.28
N SER A 97 11.13 24.03 22.72
CA SER A 97 11.90 24.35 23.91
C SER A 97 12.69 25.65 23.75
N ALA A 98 13.29 25.88 22.58
CA ALA A 98 13.99 27.11 22.25
C ALA A 98 13.01 28.30 22.18
N LEU A 99 11.88 28.13 21.48
CA LEU A 99 10.84 29.16 21.35
C LEU A 99 10.32 29.60 22.73
N ARG A 100 10.08 28.65 23.64
CA ARG A 100 9.67 28.94 25.02
C ARG A 100 10.67 29.81 25.79
N ASN A 101 11.95 29.77 25.44
CA ASN A 101 12.98 30.58 26.11
C ASN A 101 13.05 32.02 25.58
N HIS A 102 12.64 32.24 24.32
CA HIS A 102 12.81 33.51 23.63
C HIS A 102 11.50 34.27 23.39
N ASP A 103 10.35 33.59 23.47
CA ASP A 103 9.04 34.18 23.22
C ASP A 103 8.19 34.22 24.49
N LYS A 104 7.69 35.41 24.85
CA LYS A 104 6.94 35.62 26.10
C LYS A 104 5.62 34.84 26.12
N LEU A 105 4.88 34.85 25.01
CA LEU A 105 3.59 34.17 24.91
C LEU A 105 3.77 32.66 25.04
N THR A 106 4.72 32.10 24.28
CA THR A 106 5.06 30.67 24.35
C THR A 106 5.57 30.29 25.74
N LYS A 107 6.38 31.14 26.39
CA LYS A 107 6.87 30.91 27.76
C LYS A 107 5.73 30.76 28.78
N GLU A 108 4.70 31.59 28.64
CA GLU A 108 3.56 31.58 29.54
C GLU A 108 2.61 30.40 29.27
N LEU A 109 2.36 30.09 27.99
CA LEU A 109 1.33 29.15 27.59
C LEU A 109 1.85 27.73 27.40
N LEU A 110 3.01 27.53 26.78
CA LEU A 110 3.52 26.21 26.42
C LEU A 110 4.19 25.55 27.63
N HIS A 111 3.49 24.56 28.19
CA HIS A 111 4.02 23.78 29.30
C HIS A 111 4.96 22.67 28.81
N ASN A 112 4.51 21.85 27.85
CA ASN A 112 5.27 20.68 27.41
C ASN A 112 4.89 20.22 25.99
N PHE A 113 5.74 19.41 25.38
CA PHE A 113 5.50 18.68 24.14
C PHE A 113 6.03 17.25 24.27
N PHE A 114 5.23 16.23 23.98
CA PHE A 114 5.66 14.84 24.14
C PHE A 114 4.91 13.86 23.24
N PHE A 115 5.49 12.68 23.04
CA PHE A 115 4.82 11.55 22.40
C PHE A 115 4.03 10.73 23.43
N ASP A 116 2.72 10.67 23.29
CA ASP A 116 1.89 9.79 24.11
C ASP A 116 1.85 8.39 23.50
N LYS A 117 2.48 7.44 24.20
CA LYS A 117 2.53 6.03 23.78
C LYS A 117 1.16 5.37 23.77
N LEU A 118 0.23 5.80 24.62
CA LEU A 118 -1.10 5.18 24.70
C LEU A 118 -1.96 5.56 23.50
N SER A 119 -1.96 6.84 23.12
CA SER A 119 -2.71 7.30 21.94
C SER A 119 -1.91 7.24 20.64
N GLY A 120 -0.62 6.89 20.70
CA GLY A 120 0.26 6.82 19.53
C GLY A 120 0.45 8.17 18.83
N SER A 121 0.36 9.28 19.57
CA SER A 121 0.31 10.63 18.99
C SER A 121 1.13 11.64 19.78
N TYR A 122 1.71 12.61 19.09
CA TYR A 122 2.33 13.76 19.73
C TYR A 122 1.29 14.73 20.30
N LYS A 123 1.59 15.29 21.47
CA LYS A 123 0.71 16.18 22.24
C LYS A 123 1.45 17.44 22.67
N ILE A 124 0.75 18.56 22.60
CA ILE A 124 1.15 19.84 23.16
C ILE A 124 0.34 20.07 24.44
N VAL A 125 1.00 20.47 25.50
CA VAL A 125 0.40 20.80 26.79
C VAL A 125 0.48 22.30 27.02
N PHE A 126 -0.68 22.89 27.28
CA PHE A 126 -0.83 24.30 27.60
C PHE A 126 -1.15 24.49 29.08
N ALA A 127 -0.56 25.52 29.67
CA ALA A 127 -0.62 25.82 31.09
C ALA A 127 -2.02 26.23 31.58
N ARG A 128 -2.81 26.90 30.72
CA ARG A 128 -4.11 27.46 31.06
C ARG A 128 -5.07 27.50 29.86
N PHE A 129 -6.32 27.85 30.15
CA PHE A 129 -7.29 28.26 29.15
C PHE A 129 -6.79 29.49 28.39
N MET A 130 -7.11 29.55 27.10
CA MET A 130 -6.76 30.63 26.19
C MET A 130 -8.02 31.18 25.55
N GLU A 131 -8.07 32.50 25.37
CA GLU A 131 -9.09 33.13 24.55
C GLU A 131 -8.90 32.75 23.07
N ILE A 132 -9.92 32.94 22.24
CA ILE A 132 -9.92 32.48 20.84
C ILE A 132 -8.75 33.08 20.05
N SER A 133 -8.51 34.38 20.17
CA SER A 133 -7.42 35.08 19.49
C SER A 133 -6.05 34.58 19.93
N GLU A 134 -5.83 34.46 21.25
CA GLU A 134 -4.58 33.95 21.83
C GLU A 134 -4.31 32.51 21.39
N LYS A 135 -5.35 31.67 21.37
CA LYS A 135 -5.29 30.29 20.90
C LYS A 135 -4.89 30.21 19.43
N GLU A 136 -5.51 31.03 18.57
CA GLU A 136 -5.20 31.04 17.13
C GLU A 136 -3.77 31.52 16.86
N GLU A 137 -3.34 32.57 17.58
CA GLU A 137 -1.98 33.10 17.47
C GLU A 137 -0.94 32.05 17.87
N ILE A 138 -1.07 31.44 19.05
CA ILE A 138 -0.08 30.47 19.53
C ILE A 138 -0.08 29.19 18.68
N ILE A 139 -1.24 28.71 18.22
CA ILE A 139 -1.32 27.52 17.36
C ILE A 139 -0.69 27.80 16.00
N SER A 140 -0.98 28.95 15.39
CA SER A 140 -0.38 29.34 14.11
C SER A 140 1.14 29.40 14.22
N LYS A 141 1.66 30.04 15.27
CA LYS A 141 3.09 30.16 15.55
C LYS A 141 3.77 28.81 15.77
N LEU A 142 3.16 27.95 16.60
CA LEU A 142 3.71 26.61 16.86
C LEU A 142 3.69 25.75 15.59
N LYS A 143 2.66 25.87 14.76
CA LYS A 143 2.58 25.16 13.47
C LYS A 143 3.64 25.66 12.48
N GLU A 144 3.86 26.96 12.39
CA GLU A 144 4.89 27.57 11.56
C GLU A 144 6.28 27.07 11.98
N VAL A 145 6.64 27.24 13.26
CA VAL A 145 7.93 26.81 13.80
C VAL A 145 8.14 25.31 13.60
N ALA A 146 7.12 24.49 13.86
CA ALA A 146 7.22 23.05 13.66
C ALA A 146 7.50 22.70 12.19
N ASN A 147 6.73 23.28 11.25
CA ASN A 147 6.87 22.99 9.82
C ASN A 147 8.18 23.52 9.23
N SER A 148 8.66 24.69 9.67
CA SER A 148 9.98 25.19 9.30
C SER A 148 11.10 24.27 9.79
N ALA A 149 10.97 23.73 11.01
CA ALA A 149 11.97 22.85 11.60
C ALA A 149 12.08 21.49 10.89
N ILE A 150 10.97 20.99 10.35
CA ILE A 150 10.90 19.69 9.65
C ILE A 150 10.74 19.86 8.14
N ALA A 151 11.21 20.98 7.58
CA ALA A 151 11.09 21.28 6.15
C ALA A 151 11.70 20.19 5.25
N GLU A 152 12.78 19.55 5.69
CA GLU A 152 13.44 18.44 4.97
C GLU A 152 12.89 17.05 5.33
N ASN A 153 11.95 16.95 6.28
CA ASN A 153 11.33 15.68 6.67
C ASN A 153 10.23 15.27 5.67
N MET A 154 9.92 13.98 5.58
CA MET A 154 8.80 13.48 4.77
C MET A 154 7.43 13.86 5.32
N TYR A 155 7.35 14.19 6.62
CA TYR A 155 6.14 14.65 7.28
C TYR A 155 6.06 16.18 7.31
N TYR A 156 4.83 16.67 7.45
CA TYR A 156 4.53 18.02 7.89
C TYR A 156 3.42 17.99 8.94
N VAL A 157 3.35 19.02 9.77
CA VAL A 157 2.25 19.23 10.71
C VAL A 157 1.05 19.79 9.94
N SER A 158 0.06 18.93 9.70
CA SER A 158 -1.17 19.29 8.99
C SER A 158 -2.13 20.04 9.91
N GLU A 159 -2.25 19.62 11.17
CA GLU A 159 -3.14 20.22 12.15
C GLU A 159 -2.57 20.15 13.57
N ILE A 160 -2.85 21.17 14.36
CA ILE A 160 -2.77 21.13 15.83
C ILE A 160 -4.21 21.32 16.32
N THR A 161 -4.76 20.32 16.99
CA THR A 161 -6.17 20.36 17.40
C THR A 161 -6.39 21.48 18.42
N SER A 162 -7.63 21.97 18.53
CA SER A 162 -7.96 22.93 19.59
C SER A 162 -7.64 22.36 20.99
N PRO A 163 -7.02 23.15 21.90
CA PRO A 163 -6.68 22.69 23.25
C PRO A 163 -7.92 22.36 24.05
N GLN A 164 -7.96 21.17 24.64
CA GLN A 164 -9.07 20.72 25.48
C GLN A 164 -8.58 20.36 26.87
N LEU A 165 -9.37 20.70 27.90
CA LEU A 165 -9.09 20.27 29.26
C LEU A 165 -9.24 18.75 29.34
N ALA A 166 -8.15 18.06 29.65
CA ALA A 166 -8.16 16.61 29.77
C ALA A 166 -8.39 16.20 31.24
N PRO A 167 -9.21 15.16 31.52
CA PRO A 167 -9.40 14.67 32.87
C PRO A 167 -8.08 14.18 33.48
N GLY A 168 -7.80 14.54 34.73
CA GLY A 168 -6.62 14.05 35.46
C GLY A 168 -5.30 14.75 35.12
N THR A 169 -5.31 15.84 34.34
CA THR A 169 -4.09 16.59 33.97
C THR A 169 -3.77 17.75 34.91
N GLY A 170 -4.47 17.90 36.04
CA GLY A 170 -4.19 18.97 37.00
C GLY A 170 -4.50 20.39 36.49
N GLY A 171 -5.40 20.53 35.51
CA GLY A 171 -5.78 21.82 34.93
C GLY A 171 -5.11 22.16 33.60
N TYR A 172 -4.26 21.27 33.07
CA TYR A 172 -3.62 21.48 31.78
C TYR A 172 -4.52 21.17 30.59
N TYR A 173 -4.37 21.98 29.54
CA TYR A 173 -5.07 21.85 28.28
C TYR A 173 -4.19 21.13 27.26
N ILE A 174 -4.75 20.18 26.53
CA ILE A 174 -4.00 19.31 25.63
C ILE A 174 -4.50 19.48 24.20
N SER A 175 -3.55 19.69 23.29
CA SER A 175 -3.75 19.55 21.84
C SER A 175 -3.01 18.33 21.33
N ARG A 176 -3.56 17.70 20.30
CA ARG A 176 -2.88 16.67 19.51
C ARG A 176 -2.26 17.30 18.28
N ILE A 177 -1.10 16.81 17.89
CA ILE A 177 -0.49 17.14 16.60
C ILE A 177 -0.83 16.03 15.60
N ILE A 178 -1.37 16.45 14.46
CA ILE A 178 -1.63 15.58 13.32
C ILE A 178 -0.52 15.81 12.30
N PHE A 179 0.20 14.73 11.99
CA PHE A 179 1.19 14.70 10.93
C PHE A 179 0.57 14.07 9.68
N ASP A 180 0.93 14.59 8.52
CA ASP A 180 0.62 13.96 7.24
C ASP A 180 1.89 13.85 6.39
N LEU A 181 1.91 12.92 5.45
CA LEU A 181 2.98 12.75 4.49
C LEU A 181 2.87 13.83 3.41
N LYS A 182 4.00 14.46 3.08
CA LYS A 182 4.03 15.45 1.98
C LYS A 182 3.59 14.85 0.65
N SER A 183 3.93 13.58 0.40
CA SER A 183 3.47 12.83 -0.78
C SER A 183 1.95 12.72 -0.87
N ASN A 184 1.25 12.54 0.27
CA ASN A 184 -0.22 12.51 0.29
C ASN A 184 -0.81 13.86 -0.11
N ASN A 185 -0.21 14.96 0.37
CA ASN A 185 -0.66 16.30 0.01
C ASN A 185 -0.44 16.60 -1.48
N GLU A 186 0.73 16.26 -2.02
CA GLU A 186 1.01 16.40 -3.46
C GLU A 186 0.03 15.60 -4.33
N GLN A 187 -0.28 14.36 -3.94
CA GLN A 187 -1.28 13.54 -4.63
C GLN A 187 -2.69 14.13 -4.53
N ARG A 188 -3.02 14.76 -3.40
CA ARG A 188 -4.31 15.45 -3.21
C ARG A 188 -4.40 16.68 -4.12
N GLU A 189 -3.35 17.49 -4.18
CA GLU A 189 -3.28 18.68 -5.04
C GLU A 189 -3.36 18.30 -6.52
N ARG A 190 -2.67 17.23 -6.95
CA ARG A 190 -2.79 16.71 -8.33
C ARG A 190 -4.20 16.25 -8.67
N ARG A 191 -4.89 15.55 -7.75
CA ARG A 191 -6.29 15.14 -7.94
C ARG A 191 -7.23 16.34 -8.03
N LEU A 192 -7.03 17.36 -7.19
CA LEU A 192 -7.83 18.58 -7.24
C LEU A 192 -7.64 19.33 -8.55
N ALA A 193 -6.39 19.48 -9.01
CA ALA A 193 -6.10 20.11 -10.30
C ALA A 193 -6.76 19.37 -11.48
N GLN A 194 -6.70 18.04 -11.49
CA GLN A 194 -7.37 17.23 -12.52
C GLN A 194 -8.89 17.40 -12.52
N HIS A 195 -9.52 17.51 -11.34
CA HIS A 195 -10.95 17.79 -11.25
C HIS A 195 -11.31 19.19 -11.75
N THR A 196 -10.52 20.21 -11.41
CA THR A 196 -10.75 21.59 -11.89
C THR A 196 -10.56 21.72 -13.41
N GLU A 197 -9.59 20.99 -14.00
CA GLU A 197 -9.40 20.92 -15.45
C GLU A 197 -10.57 20.20 -16.14
N HIS A 198 -11.10 19.13 -15.55
CA HIS A 198 -12.25 18.42 -16.10
C HIS A 198 -13.53 19.25 -16.04
N GLU A 199 -13.78 19.96 -14.93
CA GLU A 199 -14.90 20.88 -14.80
C GLU A 199 -14.82 22.07 -15.78
N HIS A 200 -13.62 22.66 -16.00
CA HIS A 200 -13.46 23.70 -17.02
C HIS A 200 -13.67 23.16 -18.44
N SER A 201 -13.20 21.94 -18.73
CA SER A 201 -13.41 21.30 -20.03
C SER A 201 -14.87 20.96 -20.30
N GLU A 202 -15.69 20.68 -19.28
CA GLU A 202 -17.13 20.46 -19.46
C GLU A 202 -17.89 21.77 -19.65
N VAL A 203 -17.51 22.85 -18.97
CA VAL A 203 -18.13 24.18 -19.13
C VAL A 203 -17.86 24.77 -20.52
N ASP A 204 -16.61 24.69 -21.00
CA ASP A 204 -16.26 25.14 -22.37
C ASP A 204 -17.01 24.33 -23.45
N HIS A 205 -17.31 23.06 -23.16
CA HIS A 205 -18.06 22.20 -24.10
C HIS A 205 -19.56 22.50 -24.13
N VAL A 206 -20.12 23.08 -23.07
CA VAL A 206 -21.52 23.50 -23.02
C VAL A 206 -21.70 24.87 -23.67
N GLU A 207 -20.75 25.79 -23.50
CA GLU A 207 -20.80 27.10 -24.18
C GLU A 207 -20.65 26.99 -25.70
N SER A 208 -19.90 25.99 -26.21
CA SER A 208 -19.72 25.78 -27.65
C SER A 208 -20.90 25.10 -28.37
N VAL A 209 -21.96 24.70 -27.66
CA VAL A 209 -23.16 24.05 -28.25
C VAL A 209 -24.34 25.03 -28.30
N VAL A 210 -24.19 26.21 -27.68
CA VAL A 210 -25.26 27.24 -27.59
C VAL A 210 -25.10 28.36 -28.64
N ASP A 211 -24.03 28.34 -29.45
CA ASP A 211 -23.84 29.21 -30.62
C ASP A 211 -24.20 28.52 -31.96
#